data_AF-A0A955KP33-F1
#
_entry.id   AF-A0A955KP33-F1
#
_cell.length_a   1.000
_cell.length_b   1.000
_cell.length_c   1.000
_cell.angle_alpha   90.00
_cell.angle_beta   90.00
_cell.angle_gamma   90.00
#
_symmetry.space_group_name_H-M   'P 1'
#
loop_
_entity.id
_entity.type
_entity.pdbx_description
1 polymer ?
#
loop_
_entity_poly.entity_id
_entity_poly.type
_entity_poly.pdbx_seq_one_letter_code
_entity_poly.pdbx_strand_id
1 'polypeptide(L)'
;MNYTELSQAIQDMSSDNDDPTFVANIPVFVQNAEKRIYQAVRLPNFRKNATSFCQASNKYLATPTDYLAPWELAIINTSYSYLLLKDVSFIREVYPDPAYTGQPKYYAVFDDNTLILGPTPSSAYQVE
;
A
#
# COMPACT_ATOMS: atom_id res chain seq x y z
N MET A 1 -24.22 6.11 21.91
CA MET A 1 -22.81 6.00 22.31
C MET A 1 -22.00 7.10 21.65
N ASN A 2 -21.88 8.22 22.35
CA ASN A 2 -20.96 9.31 22.04
C ASN A 2 -19.62 9.12 22.80
N TYR A 3 -18.63 9.97 22.55
CA TYR A 3 -17.29 9.84 23.16
C TYR A 3 -17.33 9.92 24.69
N THR A 4 -18.19 10.76 25.25
CA THR A 4 -18.36 10.91 26.70
C THR A 4 -18.92 9.63 27.32
N GLU A 5 -19.95 9.06 26.70
CA GLU A 5 -20.56 7.78 27.12
C GLU A 5 -19.54 6.63 27.03
N LEU A 6 -18.71 6.61 25.98
CA LEU A 6 -17.65 5.60 25.81
C LEU A 6 -16.55 5.76 26.87
N SER A 7 -16.11 7.00 27.13
CA SER A 7 -15.07 7.29 28.12
C SER A 7 -15.53 6.88 29.52
N GLN A 8 -16.80 7.16 29.86
CA GLN A 8 -17.40 6.72 31.11
C GLN A 8 -17.46 5.20 31.20
N ALA A 9 -17.93 4.51 30.16
CA ALA A 9 -17.98 3.05 30.14
C ALA A 9 -16.59 2.40 30.33
N ILE A 10 -15.53 2.98 29.77
CA ILE A 10 -14.15 2.51 29.97
C ILE A 10 -13.70 2.68 31.42
N GLN A 11 -14.07 3.79 32.07
CA GLN A 11 -13.79 4.01 33.50
C GLN A 11 -14.54 3.01 34.38
N ASP A 12 -15.83 2.83 34.12
CA ASP A 12 -16.69 1.92 34.89
C ASP A 12 -16.23 0.44 34.81
N MET A 13 -15.50 0.07 33.74
CA MET A 13 -14.92 -1.27 33.56
C MET A 13 -13.58 -1.48 34.28
N SER A 14 -12.94 -0.41 34.76
CA SER A 14 -11.66 -0.45 35.46
C SER A 14 -11.86 -0.47 36.99
N SER A 15 -10.99 -1.17 37.71
CA SER A 15 -10.92 -1.06 39.18
C SER A 15 -10.31 0.26 39.65
N ASP A 16 -9.62 0.98 38.76
CA ASP A 16 -8.93 2.26 39.01
C ASP A 16 -9.69 3.41 38.33
N ASN A 17 -11.02 3.40 38.44
CA ASN A 17 -11.95 4.29 37.74
C ASN A 17 -11.76 5.80 38.04
N ASP A 18 -11.11 6.14 39.16
CA ASP A 18 -10.82 7.51 39.57
C ASP A 18 -9.32 7.88 39.51
N ASP A 19 -8.45 7.00 39.00
CA ASP A 19 -7.02 7.31 38.90
C ASP A 19 -6.78 8.40 37.82
N PRO A 20 -6.20 9.56 38.17
CA PRO A 20 -6.03 10.67 37.22
C PRO A 20 -5.15 10.32 36.02
N THR A 21 -4.20 9.39 36.20
CA THR A 21 -3.30 8.95 35.13
C THR A 21 -4.04 8.04 34.16
N PHE A 22 -4.85 7.11 34.67
CA PHE A 22 -5.70 6.24 33.85
C PHE A 22 -6.69 7.08 33.03
N VAL A 23 -7.43 7.98 33.67
CA VAL A 23 -8.43 8.84 33.00
C VAL A 23 -7.78 9.69 31.90
N ALA A 24 -6.59 10.25 32.15
CA ALA A 24 -5.84 11.03 31.17
C ALA A 24 -5.35 10.21 29.96
N ASN A 25 -5.21 8.87 30.10
CA ASN A 25 -4.77 7.99 29.03
C ASN A 25 -5.90 7.36 28.21
N ILE A 26 -7.17 7.47 28.64
CA ILE A 26 -8.33 6.99 27.86
C ILE A 26 -8.34 7.51 26.42
N PRO A 27 -8.07 8.80 26.13
CA PRO A 27 -7.97 9.29 24.75
C PRO A 27 -6.91 8.54 23.92
N VAL A 28 -5.79 8.16 24.53
CA VAL A 28 -4.70 7.43 23.86
C VAL A 28 -5.14 5.98 23.56
N PHE A 29 -5.84 5.32 24.48
CA PHE A 29 -6.39 3.98 24.22
C PHE A 29 -7.39 4.00 23.06
N VAL A 30 -8.29 4.98 23.06
CA VAL A 30 -9.28 5.16 21.99
C VAL A 30 -8.58 5.42 20.66
N GLN A 31 -7.62 6.35 20.59
CA GLN A 31 -6.87 6.63 19.36
C GLN A 31 -6.08 5.41 18.85
N ASN A 32 -5.46 4.64 19.74
CA ASN A 32 -4.74 3.42 19.35
C ASN A 32 -5.70 2.35 18.84
N ALA A 33 -6.87 2.20 19.47
CA ALA A 33 -7.92 1.28 19.02
C ALA A 33 -8.46 1.71 17.65
N GLU A 34 -8.78 3.00 17.46
CA GLU A 34 -9.18 3.57 16.19
C GLU A 34 -8.13 3.30 15.12
N LYS A 35 -6.85 3.63 15.36
CA LYS A 35 -5.75 3.41 14.42
C LYS A 35 -5.65 1.93 14.01
N ARG A 36 -5.78 1.01 14.97
CA ARG A 36 -5.77 -0.43 14.71
C ARG A 36 -6.95 -0.87 13.85
N ILE A 37 -8.16 -0.38 14.13
CA ILE A 37 -9.37 -0.66 13.33
C ILE A 37 -9.21 -0.10 11.92
N TYR A 38 -8.74 1.15 11.79
CA TYR A 38 -8.50 1.81 10.50
C TYR A 38 -7.53 1.03 9.61
N GLN A 39 -6.45 0.50 10.19
CA GLN A 39 -5.47 -0.32 9.47
C GLN A 39 -6.00 -1.72 9.11
N ALA A 40 -6.87 -2.30 9.95
CA ALA A 40 -7.43 -3.63 9.73
C ALA A 40 -8.51 -3.65 8.64
N VAL A 41 -9.40 -2.66 8.61
CA VAL A 41 -10.59 -2.67 7.73
C VAL A 41 -10.24 -2.33 6.28
N ARG A 42 -9.08 -1.70 6.00
CA ARG A 42 -8.62 -1.30 4.65
C ARG A 42 -9.75 -0.68 3.81
N LEU A 43 -10.36 0.38 4.35
CA LEU A 43 -11.50 1.06 3.72
C LEU A 43 -11.17 1.52 2.30
N PRO A 44 -12.11 1.41 1.34
CA PRO A 44 -11.88 1.85 -0.05
C PRO A 44 -11.48 3.32 -0.21
N ASN A 45 -11.86 4.19 0.74
CA ASN A 45 -11.47 5.61 0.76
C ASN A 45 -9.94 5.79 0.79
N PHE A 46 -9.20 4.85 1.38
CA PHE A 46 -7.74 4.92 1.42
C PHE A 46 -7.05 4.51 0.11
N ARG A 47 -7.82 4.14 -0.92
CA ARG A 47 -7.26 3.83 -2.24
C ARG A 47 -7.03 5.13 -3.00
N LYS A 48 -5.82 5.29 -3.50
CA LYS A 48 -5.42 6.39 -4.39
C LYS A 48 -4.89 5.78 -5.68
N ASN A 49 -5.35 6.32 -6.80
CA ASN A 49 -4.81 5.98 -8.12
C ASN A 49 -3.78 7.04 -8.50
N ALA A 50 -2.71 6.63 -9.16
CA ALA A 50 -1.66 7.53 -9.62
C ALA A 50 -1.10 7.01 -10.94
N THR A 51 -0.97 7.89 -11.92
CA THR A 51 -0.43 7.50 -13.22
C THR A 51 1.06 7.80 -13.33
N SER A 52 1.77 6.96 -14.08
CA SER A 52 3.19 7.13 -14.38
C SER A 52 3.52 6.53 -15.75
N PHE A 53 4.80 6.58 -16.14
CA PHE A 53 5.29 5.95 -17.36
C PHE A 53 6.46 5.02 -17.05
N CYS A 54 6.35 3.76 -17.48
CA CYS A 54 7.51 2.92 -17.64
C CYS A 54 8.41 3.50 -18.74
N GLN A 55 9.73 3.32 -18.62
CA GLN A 55 10.68 3.74 -19.64
C GLN A 55 11.20 2.51 -20.40
N ALA A 56 11.40 2.67 -21.72
CA ALA A 56 12.01 1.63 -22.54
C ALA A 56 13.38 1.21 -21.97
N SER A 57 13.65 -0.09 -21.94
CA SER A 57 14.88 -0.68 -21.42
C SER A 57 15.18 -0.39 -19.94
N ASN A 58 14.20 0.11 -19.18
CA ASN A 58 14.32 0.32 -17.73
C ASN A 58 13.33 -0.57 -16.97
N LYS A 59 13.85 -1.56 -16.25
CA LYS A 59 13.04 -2.48 -15.44
C LYS A 59 12.50 -1.87 -14.14
N TYR A 60 12.85 -0.63 -13.83
CA TYR A 60 12.41 0.05 -12.62
C TYR A 60 11.36 1.11 -12.92
N LEU A 61 10.37 1.21 -12.04
CA LEU A 61 9.31 2.22 -12.08
C LEU A 61 9.27 2.91 -10.72
N ALA A 62 9.31 4.24 -10.72
CA ALA A 62 9.18 5.00 -9.48
C ALA A 62 7.77 4.87 -8.91
N THR A 63 7.66 4.71 -7.59
CA THR A 63 6.38 4.74 -6.90
C THR A 63 5.86 6.18 -6.79
N PRO A 64 4.54 6.38 -6.63
CA PRO A 64 3.96 7.71 -6.39
C PRO A 64 4.41 8.31 -5.04
N THR A 65 4.21 9.62 -4.86
CA THR A 65 4.36 10.23 -3.53
C THR A 65 3.33 9.64 -2.56
N ASP A 66 3.76 9.44 -1.31
CA ASP A 66 2.96 8.82 -0.25
C ASP A 66 2.57 7.34 -0.53
N TYR A 67 3.42 6.63 -1.27
CA TYR A 67 3.24 5.20 -1.51
C TYR A 67 3.39 4.38 -0.23
N LEU A 68 2.47 3.44 -0.01
CA LEU A 68 2.49 2.53 1.13
C LEU A 68 2.51 1.06 0.71
N ALA A 69 1.64 0.69 -0.23
CA ALA A 69 1.54 -0.67 -0.74
C ALA A 69 0.82 -0.66 -2.08
N PRO A 70 1.08 -1.66 -2.95
CA PRO A 70 0.34 -1.79 -4.19
C PRO A 70 -1.00 -2.49 -3.92
N TRP A 71 -2.03 -2.04 -4.62
CA TRP A 71 -3.27 -2.81 -4.77
C TRP A 71 -3.23 -3.55 -6.09
N GLU A 72 -3.15 -2.78 -7.18
CA GLU A 72 -3.09 -3.26 -8.55
C GLU A 72 -2.17 -2.33 -9.33
N LEU A 73 -1.63 -2.82 -10.44
CA LEU A 73 -0.85 -2.03 -11.39
C LEU A 73 -1.30 -2.46 -12.78
N ALA A 74 -1.66 -1.49 -13.61
CA ALA A 74 -2.12 -1.77 -14.96
C ALA A 74 -1.40 -0.89 -15.99
N ILE A 75 -1.15 -1.45 -17.16
CA ILE A 75 -0.78 -0.68 -18.34
C ILE A 75 -2.05 -0.13 -18.98
N ILE A 76 -2.08 1.20 -19.15
CA ILE A 76 -3.15 1.91 -19.81
C ILE A 76 -2.92 1.83 -21.32
N ASN A 77 -3.80 1.11 -22.01
CA ASN A 77 -3.91 1.11 -23.47
C ASN A 77 -5.40 1.13 -23.85
N THR A 78 -5.80 0.65 -25.04
CA THR A 78 -7.23 0.51 -25.41
C THR A 78 -8.04 -0.30 -24.38
N SER A 79 -7.41 -1.28 -23.74
CA SER A 79 -7.94 -2.08 -22.64
C SER A 79 -6.91 -2.22 -21.51
N TYR A 80 -7.31 -2.04 -20.26
CA TYR A 80 -6.40 -2.17 -19.12
C TYR A 80 -5.74 -3.55 -19.08
N SER A 81 -4.42 -3.56 -19.09
CA SER A 81 -3.61 -4.78 -18.99
C SER A 81 -2.98 -4.86 -17.61
N TYR A 82 -3.58 -5.66 -16.72
CA TYR A 82 -3.14 -5.79 -15.33
C TYR A 82 -1.89 -6.67 -15.19
N LEU A 83 -0.96 -6.21 -14.36
CA LEU A 83 0.25 -6.95 -14.01
C LEU A 83 0.01 -7.76 -12.73
N LEU A 84 0.68 -8.90 -12.63
CA LEU A 84 0.61 -9.75 -11.45
C LEU A 84 1.68 -9.35 -10.43
N LEU A 85 1.24 -9.07 -9.20
CA LEU A 85 2.14 -8.86 -8.08
C LEU A 85 2.86 -10.17 -7.76
N LYS A 86 4.19 -10.14 -7.75
CA LYS A 86 5.09 -11.27 -7.46
C LYS A 86 6.22 -10.83 -6.55
N ASP A 87 7.06 -11.79 -6.16
CA ASP A 87 8.30 -11.52 -5.46
C ASP A 87 9.39 -11.03 -6.40
N VAL A 88 10.32 -10.24 -5.86
CA VAL A 88 11.52 -9.79 -6.58
C VAL A 88 12.35 -10.98 -7.10
N SER A 89 12.43 -12.06 -6.31
CA SER A 89 13.11 -13.30 -6.70
C SER A 89 12.47 -13.96 -7.91
N PHE A 90 11.13 -14.01 -7.98
CA PHE A 90 10.41 -14.57 -9.11
C PHE A 90 10.74 -13.80 -10.40
N ILE A 91 10.70 -12.47 -10.35
CA ILE A 91 11.00 -11.64 -11.52
C ILE A 91 12.44 -11.85 -11.98
N ARG A 92 13.39 -11.94 -11.04
CA ARG A 92 14.80 -12.19 -11.35
C ARG A 92 15.08 -13.58 -11.93
N GLU A 93 14.32 -14.59 -11.51
CA GLU A 93 14.46 -15.95 -12.03
C GLU A 93 13.86 -16.08 -13.44
N VAL A 94 12.70 -15.48 -13.68
CA VAL A 94 12.00 -15.57 -14.98
C VAL A 94 12.60 -14.63 -16.02
N TYR A 95 13.12 -13.47 -15.59
CA TYR A 95 13.76 -12.46 -16.45
C TYR A 95 15.16 -12.08 -15.93
N PRO A 96 16.12 -13.02 -15.95
CA PRO A 96 17.47 -12.76 -15.44
C PRO A 96 18.26 -11.80 -16.33
N ASP A 97 18.03 -11.85 -17.64
CA ASP A 97 18.66 -10.98 -18.62
C ASP A 97 17.82 -9.70 -18.83
N PRO A 98 18.35 -8.50 -18.47
CA PRO A 98 17.64 -7.25 -18.70
C PRO A 98 17.44 -6.91 -20.17
N ALA A 99 18.18 -7.53 -21.10
CA ALA A 99 18.00 -7.36 -22.54
C ALA A 99 16.74 -8.09 -23.06
N TYR A 100 16.16 -9.01 -22.28
CA TYR A 100 14.86 -9.58 -22.58
C TYR A 100 13.77 -8.52 -22.34
N THR A 101 13.34 -7.88 -23.42
CA THR A 101 12.33 -6.81 -23.39
C THR A 101 10.96 -7.28 -23.87
N GLY A 102 9.91 -6.62 -23.38
CA GLY A 102 8.54 -6.83 -23.82
C GLY A 102 7.57 -5.93 -23.06
N GLN A 103 6.27 -6.17 -23.23
CA GLN A 103 5.28 -5.55 -22.35
C GLN A 103 5.37 -6.20 -20.95
N PRO A 104 5.55 -5.43 -19.87
CA PRO A 104 5.58 -5.97 -18.50
C PRO A 104 4.32 -6.76 -18.16
N LYS A 105 4.50 -7.90 -17.47
CA LYS A 105 3.44 -8.80 -17.01
C LYS A 105 3.44 -8.99 -15.50
N TYR A 106 4.57 -8.75 -14.86
CA TYR A 106 4.78 -8.92 -13.44
C TYR A 106 5.42 -7.67 -12.86
N TYR A 107 5.11 -7.41 -11.59
CA TYR A 107 5.75 -6.36 -10.83
C TYR A 107 5.98 -6.81 -9.38
N ALA A 108 6.95 -6.20 -8.72
CA ALA A 108 7.21 -6.39 -7.31
C ALA A 108 7.69 -5.08 -6.68
N VAL A 109 7.46 -4.92 -5.38
CA VAL A 109 8.06 -3.83 -4.59
C VAL A 109 9.55 -4.13 -4.44
N PHE A 110 10.41 -3.25 -4.97
CA PHE A 110 11.86 -3.42 -4.89
C PHE A 110 12.42 -2.73 -3.65
N ASP A 111 12.02 -1.48 -3.44
CA ASP A 111 12.24 -0.68 -2.24
C ASP A 111 11.05 0.28 -2.04
N ASP A 112 11.16 1.18 -1.07
CA ASP A 112 10.09 2.14 -0.72
C ASP A 112 9.69 3.05 -1.90
N ASN A 113 10.62 3.30 -2.83
CA ASN A 113 10.49 4.30 -3.87
C ASN A 113 10.40 3.71 -5.28
N THR A 114 10.56 2.39 -5.42
CA THR A 114 10.65 1.75 -6.73
C THR A 114 9.99 0.37 -6.78
N LEU A 115 9.38 0.11 -7.93
CA LEU A 115 8.89 -1.20 -8.34
C LEU A 115 9.86 -1.78 -9.38
N ILE A 116 10.06 -3.10 -9.32
CA ILE A 116 10.73 -3.85 -10.38
C ILE A 116 9.69 -4.51 -11.28
N LEU A 117 9.90 -4.44 -12.59
CA LEU A 117 9.02 -4.93 -13.63
C LEU A 117 9.67 -6.11 -14.38
N GLY A 118 8.84 -7.04 -14.85
CA GLY A 118 9.26 -8.16 -15.68
C GLY A 118 8.22 -8.51 -16.75
N PRO A 119 8.60 -8.72 -18.03
CA PRO A 119 9.93 -8.44 -18.62
C PRO A 119 10.29 -6.95 -18.61
N THR A 120 11.54 -6.61 -18.93
CA THR A 120 11.96 -5.21 -19.07
C THR A 120 11.09 -4.51 -20.12
N PRO A 121 10.52 -3.32 -19.86
CA PRO A 121 9.69 -2.62 -20.83
C PRO A 121 10.41 -2.44 -22.18
N SER A 122 9.80 -2.87 -23.28
CA SER A 122 10.33 -2.64 -24.64
C SER A 122 10.02 -1.25 -25.19
N SER A 123 9.07 -0.54 -24.59
CA SER A 123 8.67 0.82 -24.95
C SER A 123 8.28 1.61 -23.69
N ALA A 124 7.97 2.89 -23.86
CA ALA A 124 7.29 3.65 -22.83
C ALA A 124 5.81 3.21 -22.74
N TYR A 125 5.39 2.76 -21.56
CA TYR A 125 4.01 2.35 -21.29
C TYR A 125 3.44 3.25 -20.21
N GLN A 126 2.26 3.83 -20.45
CA GLN A 126 1.52 4.52 -19.41
C GLN A 126 0.97 3.48 -18.44
N VAL A 127 1.08 3.74 -17.14
CA VAL A 127 0.60 2.86 -16.07
C VAL A 127 -0.23 3.63 -15.05
N GLU A 128 -1.09 2.93 -14.34
CA GLU A 128 -1.86 3.38 -13.16
C GLU A 128 -1.78 2.37 -12.03
#